data_AF-A0A7K2VJP2-F1
#
_entry.id   AF-A0A7K2VJP2-F1
#
_cell.length_a   1.000
_cell.length_b   1.000
_cell.length_c   1.000
_cell.angle_alpha   90.00
_cell.angle_beta   90.00
_cell.angle_gamma   90.00
#
_symmetry.space_group_name_H-M   'P 1'
#
loop_
_entity.id
_entity.type
_entity.pdbx_description
1 polymer ?
#
loop_
_entity_poly.entity_id
_entity_poly.type
_entity_poly.pdbx_seq_one_letter_code
_entity_poly.pdbx_strand_id
1 'polypeptide(L)'
;MASSTDTPAQPDRPPRPNTAFRQVRGRRSPAEFAALVRRAAREIGERVSCDARYVGRVEAGEIRCPNYAYERVFLHMFPGRTLADLGFAPRSAVRGRGARPAAP
;
A
#
# COMPACT_ATOMS: atom_id res chain seq x y z
N MET A 1 14.43 -3.16 -41.22
CA MET A 1 15.05 -3.85 -40.07
C MET A 1 15.53 -2.78 -39.10
N ALA A 2 14.69 -2.35 -38.14
CA ALA A 2 15.08 -1.36 -37.13
C ALA A 2 14.86 -1.99 -35.76
N SER A 3 15.98 -2.28 -35.09
CA SER A 3 16.06 -2.90 -33.77
C SER A 3 15.44 -1.97 -32.73
N SER A 4 14.30 -2.36 -32.16
CA SER A 4 13.78 -1.73 -30.95
C SER A 4 14.63 -2.20 -29.77
N THR A 5 15.55 -1.34 -29.35
CA THR A 5 16.20 -1.46 -28.03
C THR A 5 15.15 -1.24 -26.96
N ASP A 6 14.54 -2.35 -26.51
CA ASP A 6 13.85 -2.45 -25.25
C ASP A 6 14.82 -1.96 -24.16
N THR A 7 14.59 -0.76 -23.66
CA THR A 7 15.36 -0.25 -22.52
C THR A 7 14.84 -1.01 -21.31
N PRO A 8 15.61 -1.92 -20.68
CA PRO A 8 15.16 -2.49 -19.43
C PRO A 8 15.04 -1.33 -18.44
N ALA A 9 13.82 -1.07 -18.00
CA ALA A 9 13.56 -0.14 -16.90
C ALA A 9 14.51 -0.55 -15.76
N GLN A 10 15.42 0.36 -15.39
CA GLN A 10 16.38 0.15 -14.31
C GLN A 10 15.66 -0.42 -13.08
N PRO A 11 16.30 -1.32 -12.31
CA PRO A 11 15.68 -1.85 -11.11
C PRO A 11 15.47 -0.68 -10.14
N ASP A 12 14.21 -0.24 -10.04
CA ASP A 12 13.71 0.66 -9.01
C ASP A 12 14.25 0.10 -7.69
N ARG A 13 15.05 0.90 -6.98
CA ARG A 13 15.66 0.54 -5.69
C ARG A 13 14.68 -0.33 -4.89
N PRO A 14 15.12 -1.48 -4.32
CA PRO A 14 14.19 -2.43 -3.72
C PRO A 14 13.25 -1.71 -2.76
N PRO A 15 11.93 -1.98 -2.84
CA PRO A 15 10.94 -1.28 -2.05
C PRO A 15 11.34 -1.37 -0.58
N ARG A 16 11.35 -0.22 0.10
CA ARG A 16 11.72 -0.17 1.52
C ARG A 16 10.58 -0.82 2.32
N PRO A 17 10.86 -1.84 3.14
CA PRO A 17 9.83 -2.51 3.93
C PRO A 17 9.06 -1.52 4.82
N ASN A 18 7.74 -1.66 4.87
CA ASN A 18 6.88 -0.91 5.77
C ASN A 18 6.88 -1.56 7.16
N THR A 19 7.90 -1.22 7.95
CA THR A 19 8.05 -1.70 9.32
C THR A 19 6.98 -1.15 10.28
N ALA A 20 6.46 0.06 10.01
CA ALA A 20 5.38 0.66 10.81
C ALA A 20 4.08 -0.17 10.71
N PHE A 21 3.69 -0.58 9.49
CA PHE A 21 2.54 -1.45 9.30
C PHE A 21 2.74 -2.83 9.93
N ARG A 22 3.96 -3.37 9.85
CA ARG A 22 4.32 -4.63 10.53
C ARG A 22 4.19 -4.52 12.06
N GLN A 23 4.56 -3.39 12.65
CA GLN A 23 4.35 -3.13 14.08
C GLN A 23 2.86 -3.06 14.44
N VAL A 24 2.06 -2.42 13.60
CA VAL A 24 0.61 -2.29 13.76
C VAL A 24 -0.10 -3.65 13.67
N ARG A 25 0.33 -4.53 12.75
CA ARG A 25 -0.13 -5.92 12.72
C ARG A 25 0.23 -6.68 13.99
N GLY A 26 1.40 -6.38 14.56
CA GLY A 26 1.90 -7.01 15.78
C GLY A 26 2.19 -8.50 15.56
N ARG A 27 1.76 -9.34 16.51
CA ARG A 27 2.01 -10.80 16.48
C ARG A 27 1.02 -11.58 15.60
N ARG A 28 -0.01 -10.92 15.07
CA ARG A 28 -1.02 -11.56 14.20
C ARG A 28 -0.39 -11.95 12.87
N SER A 29 -0.74 -13.09 12.32
CA SER A 29 -0.37 -13.45 10.95
C SER A 29 -0.97 -12.48 9.92
N PRO A 30 -0.41 -12.41 8.70
CA PRO A 30 -0.99 -11.58 7.63
C PRO A 30 -2.45 -11.93 7.30
N ALA A 31 -2.81 -13.22 7.38
CA ALA A 31 -4.17 -13.69 7.13
C ALA A 31 -5.16 -13.23 8.21
N GLU A 32 -4.78 -13.34 9.48
CA GLU A 32 -5.59 -12.85 10.61
C GLU A 32 -5.79 -11.34 10.55
N PHE A 33 -4.72 -10.60 10.24
CA PHE A 33 -4.81 -9.16 10.07
C PHE A 33 -5.73 -8.78 8.91
N ALA A 34 -5.60 -9.45 7.76
CA ALA A 34 -6.49 -9.22 6.62
C ALA A 34 -7.97 -9.51 6.97
N ALA A 35 -8.25 -10.54 7.79
CA ALA A 35 -9.60 -10.82 8.27
C ALA A 35 -10.16 -9.69 9.14
N LEU A 36 -9.35 -9.11 10.04
CA LEU A 36 -9.73 -7.95 10.83
C LEU A 36 -10.00 -6.72 9.96
N VAL A 37 -9.16 -6.46 8.96
CA VAL A 37 -9.35 -5.37 7.99
C VAL A 37 -10.67 -5.54 7.24
N ARG A 38 -10.97 -6.75 6.75
CA ARG A 38 -12.25 -7.03 6.07
C ARG A 38 -13.45 -6.84 6.99
N ARG A 39 -13.33 -7.21 8.27
CA ARG A 39 -14.38 -6.99 9.27
C ARG A 39 -14.62 -5.51 9.50
N ALA A 40 -13.57 -4.75 9.80
CA ALA A 40 -13.65 -3.30 9.99
C ALA A 40 -14.21 -2.60 8.75
N ALA A 41 -13.84 -3.04 7.55
CA ALA A 41 -14.39 -2.51 6.31
C ALA A 41 -15.91 -2.69 6.22
N ARG A 42 -16.43 -3.87 6.59
CA ARG A 42 -17.88 -4.11 6.63
C ARG A 42 -18.58 -3.22 7.66
N GLU A 43 -17.94 -2.97 8.80
CA GLU A 43 -18.47 -2.10 9.85
C GLU A 43 -18.66 -0.65 9.37
N ILE A 44 -17.80 -0.15 8.47
CA ILE A 44 -17.90 1.21 7.89
C ILE A 44 -18.52 1.25 6.48
N GLY A 45 -19.04 0.13 5.96
CA GLY A 45 -19.65 0.06 4.63
C GLY A 45 -18.66 0.02 3.45
N GLU A 46 -17.37 -0.20 3.71
CA GLU A 46 -16.34 -0.33 2.68
C GLU A 46 -16.24 -1.74 2.10
N ARG A 47 -16.09 -1.82 0.77
CA ARG A 47 -15.85 -3.09 0.07
C ARG A 47 -14.37 -3.23 -0.25
N VAL A 48 -13.65 -3.95 0.61
CA VAL A 48 -12.23 -4.28 0.40
C VAL A 48 -12.01 -5.79 0.32
N SER A 49 -11.17 -6.21 -0.62
CA SER A 49 -10.74 -7.60 -0.81
C SER A 49 -9.38 -7.86 -0.15
N CYS A 50 -9.21 -7.43 1.11
CA CYS A 50 -7.94 -7.58 1.81
C CYS A 50 -7.63 -9.07 2.02
N ASP A 51 -6.40 -9.48 1.71
CA ASP A 51 -5.90 -10.84 1.90
C ASP A 51 -4.44 -10.83 2.42
N ALA A 52 -3.92 -12.01 2.76
CA ALA A 52 -2.55 -12.15 3.25
C ALA A 52 -1.49 -11.67 2.24
N ARG A 53 -1.75 -11.79 0.93
CA ARG A 53 -0.83 -11.35 -0.13
C ARG A 53 -0.79 -9.82 -0.19
N TYR A 54 -1.94 -9.16 -0.09
CA TYR A 54 -2.04 -7.70 -0.02
C TYR A 54 -1.26 -7.17 1.18
N VAL A 55 -1.47 -7.75 2.36
CA VAL A 55 -0.72 -7.39 3.57
C VAL A 55 0.79 -7.59 3.38
N GLY A 56 1.21 -8.71 2.79
CA GLY A 56 2.62 -8.96 2.47
C GLY A 56 3.23 -7.90 1.55
N ARG A 57 2.52 -7.46 0.52
CA ARG A 57 2.97 -6.39 -0.40
C ARG A 57 3.03 -5.02 0.27
N VAL A 58 2.10 -4.72 1.18
CA VAL A 58 2.16 -3.51 2.01
C VAL A 58 3.42 -3.55 2.89
N GLU A 59 3.66 -4.66 3.58
CA GLU A 59 4.81 -4.81 4.48
C GLU A 59 6.15 -4.84 3.74
N ALA A 60 6.20 -5.39 2.53
CA ALA A 60 7.35 -5.32 1.65
C ALA A 60 7.60 -3.90 1.09
N GLY A 61 6.62 -3.00 1.22
CA GLY A 61 6.70 -1.63 0.70
C GLY A 61 6.39 -1.52 -0.80
N GLU A 62 5.90 -2.59 -1.43
CA GLU A 62 5.42 -2.55 -2.81
C GLU A 62 4.20 -1.64 -2.94
N ILE A 63 3.34 -1.64 -1.91
CA ILE A 63 2.16 -0.76 -1.84
C ILE A 63 2.51 0.46 -0.99
N ARG A 64 2.95 1.52 -1.66
CA ARG A 64 3.33 2.80 -1.01
C ARG A 64 2.14 3.70 -0.70
N CYS A 65 1.09 3.64 -1.53
CA CYS A 65 -0.15 4.40 -1.34
C CYS A 65 -1.34 3.47 -1.57
N PRO A 66 -2.07 3.07 -0.51
CA PRO A 66 -3.30 2.31 -0.64
C PRO A 66 -4.36 3.15 -1.36
N ASN A 67 -5.45 2.53 -1.81
CA ASN A 67 -6.58 3.29 -2.37
C ASN A 67 -7.44 3.89 -1.25
N TYR A 68 -8.35 4.81 -1.58
CA TYR A 68 -9.21 5.47 -0.60
C TYR A 68 -10.05 4.53 0.27
N ALA A 69 -10.48 3.37 -0.25
CA ALA A 69 -11.25 2.40 0.54
C ALA A 69 -10.39 1.82 1.67
N TYR A 70 -9.19 1.35 1.35
CA TYR A 70 -8.25 0.84 2.36
C TYR A 70 -7.82 1.93 3.35
N GLU A 71 -7.65 3.16 2.88
CA GLU A 71 -7.33 4.29 3.77
C GLU A 71 -8.40 4.52 4.82
N ARG A 72 -9.67 4.59 4.41
CA ARG A 72 -10.79 4.76 5.34
C ARG A 72 -10.84 3.62 6.36
N VAL A 73 -10.61 2.38 5.92
CA VAL A 73 -10.57 1.21 6.81
C VAL A 73 -9.41 1.32 7.81
N PHE A 74 -8.22 1.67 7.36
CA PHE A 74 -7.06 1.79 8.26
C PHE A 74 -7.21 2.92 9.27
N LEU A 75 -7.70 4.09 8.84
CA LEU A 75 -7.97 5.21 9.75
C LEU A 75 -9.07 4.88 10.75
N HIS A 76 -10.06 4.07 10.36
CA HIS A 76 -11.09 3.58 11.27
C HIS A 76 -10.53 2.59 12.30
N MET A 77 -9.68 1.65 11.87
CA MET A 77 -9.06 0.66 12.78
C MET A 77 -8.04 1.30 13.74
N PHE A 78 -7.39 2.38 13.33
CA PHE A 78 -6.34 3.06 14.09
C PHE A 78 -6.68 4.55 14.29
N PRO A 79 -7.70 4.85 15.11
CA PRO A 79 -8.10 6.23 15.36
C PRO A 79 -6.92 7.03 15.94
N GLY A 80 -6.75 8.26 15.46
CA GLY A 80 -5.65 9.14 15.87
C GLY A 80 -4.30 8.86 15.17
N ARG A 81 -4.22 7.85 14.29
CA ARG A 81 -3.05 7.65 13.40
C ARG A 81 -3.36 8.16 11.99
N THR A 82 -2.34 8.67 11.33
CA THR A 82 -2.38 9.00 9.90
C THR A 82 -1.84 7.86 9.05
N LEU A 83 -2.05 7.91 7.73
CA LEU A 83 -1.46 6.94 6.81
C LEU A 83 0.08 6.95 6.86
N ALA A 84 0.68 8.11 7.13
CA ALA A 84 2.13 8.24 7.30
C ALA A 84 2.62 7.51 8.55
N ASP A 85 1.85 7.54 9.65
CA ASP A 85 2.16 6.78 10.87
C ASP A 85 2.04 5.26 10.68
N LEU A 86 1.28 4.84 9.66
CA LEU A 86 1.20 3.45 9.19
C LEU A 86 2.28 3.11 8.15
N GLY A 87 3.19 4.04 7.85
CA GLY A 87 4.30 3.88 6.91
C GLY A 87 3.94 4.02 5.44
N PHE A 88 2.76 4.55 5.12
CA PHE A 88 2.39 4.88 3.74
C PHE A 88 2.89 6.27 3.34
N ALA A 89 3.25 6.43 2.08
CA ALA A 89 3.61 7.73 1.55
C ALA A 89 2.36 8.59 1.31
N PRO A 90 2.41 9.91 1.56
CA PRO A 90 1.32 10.79 1.19
C PRO A 90 1.11 10.78 -0.34
N ARG A 91 -0.14 10.91 -0.79
CA ARG A 91 -0.47 10.90 -2.22
C ARG A 91 0.29 11.93 -3.04
N SER A 92 0.54 13.11 -2.48
CA SER A 92 1.36 14.15 -3.11
C SER A 92 2.76 13.64 -3.45
N ALA A 93 3.39 12.87 -2.56
CA ALA A 93 4.70 12.28 -2.78
C ALA A 93 4.68 11.14 -3.82
N VAL A 94 3.59 10.38 -3.93
CA VAL A 94 3.45 9.34 -4.97
C VAL A 94 3.17 9.95 -6.34
N ARG A 95 2.33 10.99 -6.43
CA ARG A 95 2.05 11.70 -7.70
C ARG A 95 3.31 12.37 -8.27
N GLY A 96 4.15 12.97 -7.43
CA GLY A 96 5.42 13.56 -7.86
C GLY A 96 6.46 12.56 -8.38
N ARG A 97 6.28 11.26 -8.14
CA ARG A 97 7.16 10.18 -8.65
C ARG A 97 6.57 9.36 -9.80
N GLY A 98 5.25 9.38 -9.98
CA GLY A 98 4.54 8.63 -11.03
C GLY A 98 4.12 9.48 -12.25
N ALA A 99 4.20 10.80 -12.17
CA ALA A 99 3.94 11.70 -13.30
C ALA A 99 5.16 11.78 -14.21
N ARG A 100 5.48 10.70 -14.92
CA ARG A 100 6.21 10.83 -16.18
C ARG A 100 5.21 11.43 -17.18
N PRO A 101 5.48 12.61 -17.79
CA PRO A 101 4.56 13.17 -18.77
C PRO A 101 4.46 12.18 -19.94
N ALA A 102 3.24 11.73 -20.24
CA ALA A 102 2.94 11.30 -21.59
C ALA A 102 3.15 12.54 -22.46
N ALA A 103 4.23 12.54 -23.24
CA ALA A 103 4.58 13.59 -24.18
C ALA A 103 3.47 13.74 -25.25
N PRO A 104 3.31 14.94 -25.84
CA PRO A 104 2.22 15.29 -26.75
C PRO A 104 2.18 14.45 -28.03
#